data_AF-A0A1E4RB72-F1
#
_entry.id   AF-A0A1E4RB72-F1
#
_cell.length_a   1.000
_cell.length_b   1.000
_cell.length_c   1.000
_cell.angle_alpha   90.00
_cell.angle_beta   90.00
_cell.angle_gamma   90.00
#
_symmetry.space_group_name_H-M   'P 1'
#
loop_
_entity.id
_entity.type
_entity.pdbx_description
1 polymer ?
#
loop_
_entity_poly.entity_id
_entity_poly.type
_entity_poly.pdbx_seq_one_letter_code
_entity_poly.pdbx_strand_id
1 'polypeptide(L)'
;MSFMTGLMVTEPKQAVELWISGVNNRSGAVQYAMLSPALRKQSRSKFEQTHWITGQSSPSVSNFRFTKVEKLSESKMQYTVKYDLWASYGDFGGGEKIIIVEKNLEPFREYWFISSITTKYNPWEAFTPAETVLK
;
A
#
# COMPACT_ATOMS: atom_id res chain seq x y z
N MET A 1 18.73 12.81 -15.41
CA MET A 1 17.68 13.17 -14.43
C MET A 1 16.63 12.07 -14.45
N SER A 2 16.52 11.27 -13.38
CA SER A 2 15.64 10.10 -13.35
C SER A 2 14.21 10.48 -12.93
N PHE A 3 13.21 9.95 -13.65
CA PHE A 3 11.75 10.17 -13.60
C PHE A 3 11.05 9.93 -12.23
N MET A 4 11.77 9.80 -11.11
CA MET A 4 11.23 9.32 -9.83
C MET A 4 10.79 10.40 -8.83
N THR A 5 10.72 11.68 -9.19
CA THR A 5 10.35 12.76 -8.25
C THR A 5 8.85 13.02 -8.12
N GLY A 6 7.99 12.50 -9.00
CA GLY A 6 6.57 12.85 -9.04
C GLY A 6 5.70 12.33 -7.88
N LEU A 7 6.21 11.41 -7.05
CA LEU A 7 5.45 10.75 -5.98
C LEU A 7 6.21 10.67 -4.65
N MET A 8 7.18 11.57 -4.42
CA MET A 8 7.84 11.66 -3.11
C MET A 8 6.90 12.35 -2.12
N VAL A 9 6.44 11.62 -1.11
CA VAL A 9 5.56 12.14 -0.06
C VAL A 9 6.35 12.53 1.18
N THR A 10 6.03 13.69 1.75
CA THR A 10 6.71 14.22 2.95
C THR A 10 6.00 13.83 4.24
N GLU A 11 4.72 13.46 4.16
CA GLU A 11 3.93 12.96 5.29
C GLU A 11 3.83 11.43 5.26
N PRO A 12 4.10 10.72 6.37
CA PRO A 12 4.11 9.25 6.37
C PRO A 12 2.78 8.63 5.96
N LYS A 13 1.65 9.24 6.35
CA LYS A 13 0.31 8.75 6.00
C LYS A 13 0.02 8.80 4.50
N GLN A 14 0.62 9.75 3.77
CA GLN A 14 0.37 9.93 2.34
C GLN A 14 0.89 8.74 1.53
N ALA A 15 1.94 8.06 2.01
CA ALA A 15 2.43 6.83 1.37
C ALA A 15 1.33 5.75 1.36
N VAL A 16 0.59 5.64 2.46
CA VAL A 16 -0.52 4.69 2.60
C VAL A 16 -1.73 5.13 1.77
N GLU A 17 -2.09 6.41 1.81
CA GLU A 17 -3.21 6.98 1.05
C GLU A 17 -3.02 6.83 -0.48
N LEU A 18 -1.81 7.10 -0.98
CA LEU A 18 -1.49 6.90 -2.40
C LEU A 18 -1.45 5.43 -2.78
N TRP A 19 -0.94 4.57 -1.90
CA TRP A 19 -0.93 3.13 -2.17
C TRP A 19 -2.36 2.57 -2.29
N ILE A 20 -3.28 2.93 -1.38
CA ILE A 20 -4.67 2.48 -1.46
C ILE A 20 -5.41 3.09 -2.65
N SER A 21 -5.10 4.35 -3.00
CA SER A 21 -5.58 4.95 -4.26
C SER A 21 -5.10 4.14 -5.47
N GLY A 22 -3.85 3.68 -5.46
CA GLY A 22 -3.33 2.76 -6.46
C GLY A 22 -4.08 1.43 -6.51
N VAL A 23 -4.55 0.88 -5.38
CA VAL A 23 -5.38 -0.34 -5.35
C VAL A 23 -6.72 -0.09 -6.05
N ASN A 24 -7.41 0.99 -5.69
CA ASN A 24 -8.73 1.32 -6.27
C ASN A 24 -8.66 1.70 -7.76
N ASN A 25 -7.57 2.33 -8.18
CA ASN A 25 -7.35 2.67 -9.59
C ASN A 25 -6.64 1.55 -10.38
N ARG A 26 -6.43 0.38 -9.76
CA ARG A 26 -5.74 -0.78 -10.35
C ARG A 26 -4.35 -0.45 -10.91
N SER A 27 -3.69 0.54 -10.30
CA SER A 27 -2.40 1.06 -10.73
C SER A 27 -1.29 0.48 -9.88
N GLY A 28 -0.68 -0.58 -10.39
CA GLY A 28 0.50 -1.20 -9.79
C GLY A 28 1.70 -0.26 -9.81
N ALA A 29 1.80 0.67 -10.77
CA ALA A 29 2.86 1.66 -10.82
C ALA A 29 2.79 2.62 -9.62
N VAL A 30 1.59 3.11 -9.27
CA VAL A 30 1.38 3.98 -8.09
C VAL A 30 1.71 3.21 -6.81
N GLN A 31 1.21 1.97 -6.68
CA GLN A 31 1.52 1.13 -5.51
C GLN A 31 3.03 0.90 -5.38
N TYR A 32 3.70 0.52 -6.46
CA TYR A 32 5.14 0.26 -6.50
C TYR A 32 5.97 1.51 -6.18
N ALA A 33 5.52 2.69 -6.63
CA ALA A 33 6.16 3.95 -6.31
C ALA A 33 6.13 4.26 -4.80
N MET A 34 5.16 3.74 -4.04
CA MET A 34 5.12 3.92 -2.58
C MET A 34 6.01 2.95 -1.80
N LEU A 35 6.56 1.92 -2.44
CA LEU A 35 7.32 0.87 -1.74
C LEU A 35 8.78 1.27 -1.48
N SER A 36 9.34 0.71 -0.41
CA SER A 36 10.78 0.78 -0.09
C SER A 36 11.63 0.16 -1.20
N PRO A 37 12.91 0.51 -1.33
CA PRO A 37 13.82 -0.14 -2.27
C PRO A 37 13.85 -1.67 -2.12
N ALA A 38 13.78 -2.17 -0.89
CA ALA A 38 13.75 -3.60 -0.60
C ALA A 38 12.46 -4.27 -1.10
N LEU A 39 11.28 -3.71 -0.76
CA LEU A 39 9.99 -4.23 -1.22
C LEU A 39 9.85 -4.13 -2.74
N ARG A 40 10.33 -3.03 -3.34
CA ARG A 40 10.41 -2.87 -4.79
C ARG A 40 11.21 -3.99 -5.44
N LYS A 41 12.40 -4.31 -4.91
CA LYS A 41 13.23 -5.40 -5.44
C LYS A 41 12.54 -6.76 -5.31
N GLN A 42 11.90 -7.03 -4.17
CA GLN A 42 11.23 -8.30 -3.90
C GLN A 42 9.98 -8.53 -4.75
N SER A 43 9.19 -7.47 -5.00
CA SER A 43 7.87 -7.58 -5.62
C SER A 43 7.86 -7.27 -7.13
N ARG A 44 8.95 -6.72 -7.68
CA ARG A 44 9.02 -6.23 -9.07
C ARG A 44 8.53 -7.25 -10.10
N SER A 45 9.04 -8.48 -10.04
CA SER A 45 8.71 -9.52 -11.03
C SER A 45 7.21 -9.83 -11.05
N LYS A 46 6.54 -9.79 -9.90
CA LYS A 46 5.10 -10.00 -9.79
C LYS A 46 4.32 -8.82 -10.37
N PHE A 47 4.74 -7.58 -10.11
CA PHE A 47 4.13 -6.40 -10.76
C PHE A 47 4.29 -6.46 -12.30
N GLU A 48 5.47 -6.87 -12.78
CA GLU A 48 5.72 -7.02 -14.23
C GLU A 48 4.86 -8.14 -14.84
N GLN A 49 4.70 -9.28 -14.15
CA GLN A 49 3.85 -10.38 -14.59
C GLN A 49 2.37 -10.00 -14.70
N THR A 50 1.88 -9.08 -13.86
CA THR A 50 0.52 -8.57 -13.95
C THR A 50 0.39 -7.35 -14.86
N HIS A 51 1.43 -7.05 -15.66
CA HIS A 51 1.49 -5.87 -16.53
C HIS A 51 1.22 -4.55 -15.79
N TRP A 52 1.66 -4.46 -14.53
CA TRP A 52 1.43 -3.34 -13.64
C TRP A 52 -0.05 -3.06 -13.31
N ILE A 53 -0.94 -4.02 -13.62
CA ILE A 53 -2.34 -4.01 -13.20
C ILE A 53 -2.43 -4.76 -11.87
N THR A 54 -3.15 -4.20 -10.92
CA THR A 54 -3.30 -4.75 -9.55
C THR A 54 -4.71 -4.47 -9.03
N GLY A 55 -5.01 -4.96 -7.82
CA GLY A 55 -6.38 -4.87 -7.28
C GLY A 55 -7.35 -5.74 -8.07
N GLN A 56 -8.64 -5.50 -7.87
CA GLN A 56 -9.72 -6.21 -8.56
C GLN A 56 -10.84 -5.26 -8.96
N SER A 57 -11.76 -5.75 -9.78
CA SER A 57 -12.91 -4.97 -10.23
C SER A 57 -14.03 -4.88 -9.23
N SER A 58 -14.38 -6.03 -8.64
CA SER A 58 -15.39 -6.13 -7.61
C SER A 58 -15.09 -7.36 -6.76
N PRO A 59 -15.21 -7.26 -5.43
CA PRO A 59 -15.49 -6.04 -4.68
C PRO A 59 -14.30 -5.07 -4.65
N SER A 60 -14.56 -3.77 -4.66
CA SER A 60 -13.53 -2.72 -4.53
C SER A 60 -13.37 -2.28 -3.08
N VAL A 61 -12.20 -1.75 -2.72
CA VAL A 61 -11.98 -1.16 -1.39
C VAL A 61 -12.79 0.12 -1.26
N SER A 62 -13.64 0.19 -0.24
CA SER A 62 -14.39 1.38 0.16
C SER A 62 -14.18 1.70 1.65
N ASN A 63 -14.62 2.88 2.10
CA ASN A 63 -14.60 3.29 3.51
C ASN A 63 -13.24 3.08 4.20
N PHE A 64 -12.14 3.28 3.47
CA PHE A 64 -10.79 3.17 4.00
C PHE A 64 -10.58 4.16 5.15
N ARG A 65 -10.04 3.69 6.27
CA ARG A 65 -9.87 4.47 7.49
C ARG A 65 -8.67 3.99 8.31
N PHE A 66 -7.91 4.94 8.81
CA PHE A 66 -6.89 4.68 9.83
C PHE A 66 -7.58 4.44 11.17
N THR A 67 -7.34 3.29 11.79
CA THR A 67 -7.92 2.93 13.09
C THR A 67 -6.89 3.01 14.23
N LYS A 68 -5.61 2.91 13.91
CA LYS A 68 -4.50 3.10 14.86
C LYS A 68 -3.29 3.68 14.16
N VAL A 69 -2.59 4.59 14.84
CA VAL A 69 -1.32 5.16 14.40
C VAL A 69 -0.33 5.05 15.54
N GLU A 70 0.82 4.44 15.29
CA GLU A 70 1.87 4.23 16.28
C GLU A 70 3.20 4.76 15.75
N LYS A 71 3.85 5.63 16.53
CA LYS A 71 5.21 6.08 16.26
C LYS A 71 6.18 5.03 16.79
N LEU A 72 6.83 4.28 15.91
CA LEU A 72 7.83 3.27 16.28
C LEU A 72 9.20 3.92 16.52
N SER A 73 9.50 5.00 15.80
CA SER A 73 10.66 5.89 16.00
C SER A 73 10.47 7.21 15.25
N GLU A 74 11.45 8.12 15.26
CA GLU A 74 11.43 9.35 14.46
C GLU A 74 11.35 9.10 12.94
N SER A 75 11.86 7.97 12.46
CA SER A 75 11.90 7.61 11.04
C SER A 75 10.97 6.46 10.68
N LYS A 76 10.07 6.03 11.60
CA LYS A 76 9.24 4.83 11.39
C LYS A 76 7.88 4.95 12.06
N MET A 77 6.83 4.76 11.26
CA MET A 77 5.44 4.81 11.70
C MET A 77 4.73 3.50 11.33
N GLN A 78 3.79 3.07 12.16
CA GLN A 78 2.88 1.97 11.91
C GLN A 78 1.45 2.48 11.84
N TYR A 79 0.74 2.05 10.80
CA TYR A 79 -0.66 2.33 10.55
C TYR A 79 -1.44 1.03 10.57
N THR A 80 -2.45 0.95 11.44
CA THR A 80 -3.52 -0.04 11.29
C THR A 80 -4.65 0.61 10.52
N VAL A 81 -5.06 -0.05 9.43
CA VAL A 81 -6.08 0.46 8.53
C VAL A 81 -7.19 -0.57 8.39
N LYS A 82 -8.43 -0.09 8.36
CA LYS A 82 -9.60 -0.87 8.02
C LYS A 82 -10.24 -0.34 6.75
N TYR A 83 -10.92 -1.22 6.05
CA TYR A 83 -11.66 -0.91 4.83
C TYR A 83 -12.80 -1.91 4.69
N ASP A 84 -13.76 -1.52 3.88
CA ASP A 84 -14.87 -2.35 3.50
C ASP A 84 -14.63 -2.81 2.05
N LEU A 85 -15.27 -3.92 1.66
CA LEU A 85 -15.23 -4.50 0.34
C LEU A 85 -16.64 -4.44 -0.23
N TRP A 86 -16.82 -3.59 -1.24
CA TRP A 86 -18.15 -3.27 -1.74
C TRP A 86 -18.24 -3.44 -3.26
N ALA A 87 -19.38 -3.94 -3.72
CA ALA A 87 -19.80 -3.91 -5.11
C ALA A 87 -21.28 -3.54 -5.20
N SER A 88 -21.75 -3.15 -6.39
CA SER A 88 -23.15 -2.78 -6.61
C SER A 88 -24.16 -3.87 -6.24
N TYR A 89 -23.72 -5.13 -6.22
CA TYR A 89 -24.53 -6.31 -5.93
C TYR A 89 -24.30 -6.88 -4.53
N GLY A 90 -23.49 -6.24 -3.66
CA GLY A 90 -23.34 -6.70 -2.29
C GLY A 90 -22.21 -6.05 -1.49
N ASP A 91 -22.33 -6.18 -0.17
CA ASP A 91 -21.28 -5.94 0.82
C ASP A 91 -20.57 -7.27 1.13
N PHE A 92 -19.24 -7.27 1.03
CA PHE A 92 -18.37 -8.45 1.22
C PHE A 92 -17.60 -8.38 2.54
N GLY A 93 -18.07 -7.54 3.46
CA GLY A 93 -17.44 -7.27 4.74
C GLY A 93 -16.24 -6.34 4.57
N GLY A 94 -15.19 -6.58 5.33
CA GLY A 94 -14.02 -5.72 5.32
C GLY A 94 -12.74 -6.46 5.70
N GLY A 95 -11.64 -5.71 5.68
CA GLY A 95 -10.34 -6.22 6.04
C GLY A 95 -9.60 -5.26 6.97
N GLU A 96 -8.47 -5.75 7.46
CA GLU A 96 -7.52 -4.97 8.23
C GLU A 96 -6.12 -5.23 7.68
N LYS A 97 -5.34 -4.15 7.55
CA LYS A 97 -3.91 -4.22 7.21
C LYS A 97 -3.11 -3.48 8.27
N ILE A 98 -1.91 -4.01 8.55
CA ILE A 98 -0.86 -3.32 9.29
C ILE A 98 0.19 -2.88 8.27
N ILE A 99 0.42 -1.58 8.18
CA ILE A 99 1.32 -0.97 7.21
C ILE A 99 2.39 -0.21 7.98
N ILE A 100 3.65 -0.53 7.68
CA ILE A 100 4.80 0.17 8.23
C ILE A 100 5.37 1.07 7.15
N VAL A 101 5.59 2.33 7.49
CA VAL A 101 6.28 3.30 6.64
C VAL A 101 7.56 3.77 7.31
N GLU A 102 8.57 4.02 6.49
CA GLU A 102 9.89 4.46 6.90
C GLU A 102 10.31 5.72 6.13
N LYS A 103 10.98 6.62 6.84
CA LYS A 103 11.59 7.81 6.25
C LYS A 103 12.84 7.39 5.50
N ASN A 104 13.01 7.91 4.29
CA ASN A 104 14.24 7.80 3.55
C ASN A 104 15.40 8.47 4.31
N LEU A 105 16.51 7.75 4.44
CA LEU A 105 17.69 8.20 5.18
C LEU A 105 18.78 8.80 4.26
N GLU A 106 18.56 8.81 2.94
CA GLU A 106 19.50 9.44 2.02
C GLU A 106 19.57 10.96 2.24
N PRO A 107 20.78 11.55 2.23
CA PRO A 107 20.94 12.99 2.36
C PRO A 107 20.11 13.78 1.34
N PHE A 108 19.56 14.92 1.78
CA PHE A 108 18.87 15.91 0.95
C PHE A 108 17.55 15.47 0.29
N ARG A 109 16.99 14.30 0.64
CA ARG A 109 15.68 13.85 0.14
C ARG A 109 14.85 13.22 1.25
N GLU A 110 14.05 14.04 1.91
CA GLU A 110 13.06 13.55 2.87
C GLU A 110 11.80 13.08 2.12
N TYR A 111 11.58 11.76 2.12
CA TYR A 111 10.32 11.17 1.69
C TYR A 111 10.02 9.90 2.49
N TRP A 112 8.77 9.49 2.49
CA TRP A 112 8.34 8.25 3.14
C TRP A 112 8.00 7.18 2.12
N PHE A 113 8.23 5.93 2.51
CA PHE A 113 7.84 4.76 1.74
C PHE A 113 7.31 3.67 2.65
N ILE A 114 6.49 2.78 2.10
CA ILE A 114 6.02 1.58 2.76
C ILE A 114 7.15 0.55 2.80
N SER A 115 7.50 0.08 3.99
CA SER A 115 8.52 -0.95 4.21
C SER A 115 7.93 -2.31 4.59
N SER A 116 6.67 -2.37 5.02
CA SER A 116 5.94 -3.61 5.24
C SER A 116 4.44 -3.43 5.05
N ILE A 117 3.77 -4.45 4.52
CA ILE A 117 2.32 -4.57 4.45
C ILE A 117 1.95 -5.98 4.89
N THR A 118 1.24 -6.07 6.00
CA THR A 118 0.70 -7.34 6.51
C THR A 118 -0.81 -7.30 6.44
N THR A 119 -1.38 -8.32 5.82
CA THR A 119 -2.82 -8.42 5.55
C THR A 119 -3.34 -9.73 6.11
N LYS A 120 -4.47 -9.69 6.82
CA LYS A 120 -5.20 -10.92 7.16
C LYS A 120 -5.93 -11.42 5.92
N TYR A 121 -5.82 -12.71 5.62
CA TYR A 121 -6.50 -13.32 4.48
C TYR A 121 -8.02 -13.05 4.53
N ASN A 122 -8.54 -12.58 3.41
CA ASN A 122 -9.95 -12.44 3.12
C ASN A 122 -10.21 -13.04 1.72
N PRO A 123 -11.11 -14.02 1.56
CA PRO A 123 -11.36 -14.67 0.28
C PRO A 123 -11.96 -13.74 -0.78
N TRP A 124 -12.50 -12.60 -0.37
CA TRP A 124 -13.11 -11.61 -1.26
C TRP A 124 -12.14 -10.50 -1.69
N GLU A 125 -10.88 -10.56 -1.25
CA GLU A 125 -9.90 -9.51 -1.50
C GLU A 125 -8.80 -9.96 -2.48
N ALA A 126 -8.47 -9.09 -3.43
CA ALA A 126 -7.24 -9.20 -4.19
C ALA A 126 -6.08 -8.56 -3.43
N PHE A 127 -5.02 -9.34 -3.21
CA PHE A 127 -3.79 -8.87 -2.56
C PHE A 127 -2.80 -8.34 -3.58
N THR A 128 -2.14 -7.25 -3.24
CA THR A 128 -1.09 -6.67 -4.08
C THR A 128 0.24 -7.41 -3.91
N PRO A 129 1.16 -7.34 -4.90
CA PRO A 129 2.38 -8.14 -4.90
C PRO A 129 3.33 -7.98 -3.71
N ALA A 130 3.28 -6.85 -3.01
CA ALA A 130 4.18 -6.52 -1.90
C ALA A 130 3.62 -6.93 -0.52
N GLU A 131 2.43 -7.53 -0.47
CA GLU A 131 1.78 -7.92 0.77
C GLU A 131 2.26 -9.26 1.30
N THR A 132 2.39 -9.33 2.62
CA THR A 132 2.47 -10.58 3.37
C THR A 132 1.07 -10.94 3.86
N VAL A 133 0.50 -12.00 3.30
CA VAL A 133 -0.86 -12.46 3.63
C VAL A 133 -0.81 -13.54 4.70
N LEU A 134 -1.39 -13.27 5.86
CA LEU A 134 -1.51 -14.22 6.97
C LEU A 134 -2.78 -15.04 6.79
N LYS A 135 -2.65 -16.38 6.81
CA LYS A 135 -3.78 -17.31 6.73
C LYS A 135 -4.45 -17.49 8.08
#